data_AF-A0A503T607-F1
#
_entry.id   AF-A0A503T607-F1
#
_cell.length_a   1.000
_cell.length_b   1.000
_cell.length_c   1.000
_cell.angle_alpha   90.00
_cell.angle_beta   90.00
_cell.angle_gamma   90.00
#
_symmetry.space_group_name_H-M   'P 1'
#
loop_
_entity.id
_entity.type
_entity.pdbx_description
1 polymer ?
#
loop_
_entity_poly.entity_id
_entity_poly.type
_entity_poly.pdbx_seq_one_letter_code
_entity_poly.pdbx_strand_id
1 'polypeptide(L)'
;MRCLVINLDRSPGRLAHMTTEFARIQVKFERVSAVDGMKRPEIAAMSRILSPTEIACFLSHKACWHIIAEGDEAYGAVFEDDTVFTPKAGPLLADVGWIPADASIIKLETVFKKAVIAMMPSHVGFSFSVARLYGLHLGAGAYIISRKAARDLLQATGDFNIPVDHVLFDPTLATSSSETIYQILPAACAQGLFLKDKSIELASQIEQDRSPYQMKRNLLKKRRKTPLTTVKTEARRVGLQIANICRLRLEKTIPFHHHGARVRRGMMVMEYPHHPAPPNANTNLDVPSNR
;
A
#
# COMPACT_ATOMS: atom_id res chain seq x y z
N MET A 1 -1.53 10.96 -13.83
CA MET A 1 -1.65 9.51 -13.59
C MET A 1 -3.01 9.22 -12.98
N ARG A 2 -3.67 8.16 -13.43
CA ARG A 2 -4.89 7.63 -12.84
C ARG A 2 -4.60 7.02 -11.48
N CYS A 3 -5.54 7.21 -10.56
CA CYS A 3 -5.56 6.57 -9.26
C CYS A 3 -6.68 5.52 -9.25
N LEU A 4 -6.34 4.25 -9.08
CA LEU A 4 -7.27 3.13 -9.07
C LEU A 4 -7.45 2.63 -7.64
N VAL A 5 -8.70 2.53 -7.18
CA VAL A 5 -9.04 2.01 -5.85
C VAL A 5 -9.71 0.65 -5.99
N ILE A 6 -9.06 -0.39 -5.46
CA ILE A 6 -9.59 -1.74 -5.35
C ILE A 6 -10.59 -1.77 -4.19
N ASN A 7 -11.84 -2.11 -4.47
CA ASN A 7 -12.89 -2.19 -3.45
C ASN A 7 -13.90 -3.31 -3.77
N LEU A 8 -14.26 -4.10 -2.75
CA LEU A 8 -15.30 -5.13 -2.88
C LEU A 8 -16.69 -4.50 -3.03
N ASP A 9 -17.51 -5.04 -3.93
CA ASP A 9 -18.91 -4.59 -4.13
C ASP A 9 -19.77 -4.67 -2.87
N ARG A 10 -19.49 -5.64 -1.99
CA ARG A 10 -20.18 -5.77 -0.70
C ARG A 10 -19.68 -4.81 0.40
N SER A 11 -18.73 -3.93 0.10
CA SER A 11 -18.10 -3.04 1.08
C SER A 11 -18.31 -1.54 0.73
N PRO A 12 -19.56 -1.05 0.63
CA PRO A 12 -19.83 0.34 0.29
C PRO A 12 -19.29 1.33 1.34
N GLY A 13 -19.22 0.94 2.61
CA GLY A 13 -18.63 1.77 3.67
C GLY A 13 -17.14 2.05 3.45
N ARG A 14 -16.38 1.07 2.95
CA ARG A 14 -14.95 1.24 2.61
C ARG A 14 -14.77 2.14 1.39
N LEU A 15 -15.68 2.07 0.42
CA LEU A 15 -15.68 3.00 -0.70
C LEU A 15 -15.98 4.44 -0.26
N ALA A 16 -16.94 4.63 0.66
CA ALA A 16 -17.23 5.94 1.23
C ALA A 16 -16.05 6.53 2.01
N HIS A 17 -15.34 5.67 2.77
CA HIS A 17 -14.07 6.03 3.42
C HIS A 17 -13.05 6.52 2.39
N MET A 18 -12.78 5.74 1.35
CA MET A 18 -11.84 6.16 0.29
C MET A 18 -12.29 7.43 -0.42
N THR A 19 -13.59 7.61 -0.64
CA THR A 19 -14.13 8.84 -1.23
C THR A 19 -13.80 10.05 -0.39
N THR A 20 -13.94 9.95 0.93
CA THR A 20 -13.60 11.01 1.88
C THR A 20 -12.10 11.29 1.89
N GLU A 21 -11.28 10.23 1.92
CA GLU A 21 -9.82 10.34 1.94
C GLU A 21 -9.24 10.97 0.67
N PHE A 22 -9.72 10.58 -0.51
CA PHE A 22 -9.33 11.17 -1.78
C PHE A 22 -9.82 12.62 -1.95
N ALA A 23 -11.03 12.94 -1.47
CA ALA A 23 -11.53 14.31 -1.45
C ALA A 23 -10.66 15.22 -0.56
N ARG A 24 -10.22 14.73 0.61
CA ARG A 24 -9.36 15.45 1.55
C ARG A 24 -8.01 15.86 0.94
N ILE A 25 -7.46 15.03 0.06
CA ILE A 25 -6.21 15.32 -0.66
C ILE A 25 -6.44 15.90 -2.06
N GLN A 26 -7.70 16.18 -2.42
CA GLN A 26 -8.12 16.79 -3.69
C GLN A 26 -7.68 16.00 -4.94
N VAL A 27 -7.72 14.68 -4.87
CA VAL A 27 -7.36 13.77 -5.98
C VAL A 27 -8.58 12.95 -6.37
N LYS A 28 -8.84 12.82 -7.68
CA LYS A 28 -9.88 11.92 -8.20
C LYS A 28 -9.34 10.50 -8.28
N PHE A 29 -10.22 9.53 -8.07
CA PHE A 29 -9.90 8.12 -8.27
C PHE A 29 -10.99 7.43 -9.07
N GLU A 30 -10.64 6.28 -9.62
CA GLU A 30 -11.53 5.35 -10.29
C GLU A 30 -11.63 4.07 -9.47
N ARG A 31 -12.86 3.61 -9.24
CA ARG A 31 -13.09 2.36 -8.51
C ARG A 31 -12.88 1.18 -9.44
N VAL A 32 -12.12 0.21 -8.99
CA VAL A 32 -11.97 -1.12 -9.60
C VAL A 32 -12.66 -2.13 -8.68
N SER A 33 -13.64 -2.87 -9.21
CA SER A 33 -14.32 -3.91 -8.42
C SER A 33 -13.32 -5.01 -8.06
N ALA A 34 -13.16 -5.25 -6.77
CA ALA A 34 -12.29 -6.28 -6.25
C ALA A 34 -12.92 -7.67 -6.47
N VAL A 35 -12.09 -8.66 -6.76
CA VAL A 35 -12.51 -10.06 -6.76
C VAL A 35 -12.89 -10.45 -5.33
N ASP A 36 -14.09 -10.99 -5.15
CA ASP A 36 -14.55 -11.49 -3.86
C ASP A 36 -14.30 -12.99 -3.75
N GLY A 37 -13.26 -13.37 -3.01
CA GLY A 37 -12.89 -14.77 -2.83
C GLY A 37 -13.99 -15.63 -2.21
N MET A 38 -14.92 -15.02 -1.45
CA MET A 38 -16.07 -15.71 -0.88
C MET A 38 -17.13 -16.08 -1.93
N LYS A 39 -17.25 -15.30 -3.01
CA LYS A 39 -18.22 -15.53 -4.08
C LYS A 39 -17.65 -16.36 -5.23
N ARG A 40 -16.36 -16.67 -5.18
CA ARG A 40 -15.59 -17.30 -6.26
C ARG A 40 -14.77 -18.48 -5.73
N PRO A 41 -15.41 -19.52 -5.14
CA PRO A 41 -14.70 -20.63 -4.51
C PRO A 41 -13.76 -21.38 -5.48
N GLU A 42 -14.03 -21.35 -6.78
CA GLU A 42 -13.21 -21.99 -7.80
C GLU A 42 -11.79 -21.41 -7.90
N ILE A 43 -11.55 -20.17 -7.45
CA ILE A 43 -10.21 -19.58 -7.46
C ILE A 43 -9.25 -20.29 -6.52
N ALA A 44 -9.76 -21.05 -5.54
CA ALA A 44 -8.94 -21.85 -4.64
C ALA A 44 -8.07 -22.88 -5.38
N ALA A 45 -8.48 -23.30 -6.58
CA ALA A 45 -7.70 -24.22 -7.41
C ALA A 45 -6.51 -23.56 -8.11
N MET A 46 -6.47 -22.22 -8.21
CA MET A 46 -5.41 -21.48 -8.92
C MET A 46 -4.07 -21.51 -8.19
N SER A 47 -4.06 -21.76 -6.88
CA SER A 47 -2.83 -21.94 -6.12
C SER A 47 -3.01 -22.93 -4.98
N ARG A 48 -2.03 -23.82 -4.81
CA ARG A 48 -1.99 -24.75 -3.67
C ARG A 48 -1.39 -24.13 -2.40
N ILE A 49 -0.90 -22.90 -2.51
CA ILE A 49 -0.12 -22.19 -1.48
C ILE A 49 -0.90 -21.00 -0.94
N LEU A 50 -1.51 -20.21 -1.82
CA LEU A 50 -2.25 -19.01 -1.46
C LEU A 50 -3.68 -19.36 -1.01
N SER A 51 -4.18 -18.63 -0.02
CA SER A 51 -5.59 -18.69 0.36
C SER A 51 -6.49 -18.07 -0.73
N PRO A 52 -7.78 -18.42 -0.81
CA PRO A 52 -8.71 -17.81 -1.75
C PRO A 52 -8.74 -16.28 -1.66
N THR A 53 -8.64 -15.73 -0.45
CA THR A 53 -8.56 -14.28 -0.25
C THR A 53 -7.25 -13.69 -0.79
N GLU A 54 -6.10 -14.35 -0.62
CA GLU A 54 -4.83 -13.89 -1.21
C GLU A 54 -4.86 -13.98 -2.75
N ILE A 55 -5.49 -15.01 -3.30
CA ILE A 55 -5.70 -15.15 -4.75
C ILE A 55 -6.60 -14.03 -5.27
N ALA A 56 -7.72 -13.77 -4.58
CA ALA A 56 -8.65 -12.71 -4.94
C ALA A 56 -8.01 -11.31 -4.88
N CYS A 57 -7.22 -11.04 -3.84
CA CYS A 57 -6.40 -9.84 -3.74
C CYS A 57 -5.44 -9.74 -4.95
N PHE A 58 -4.68 -10.79 -5.25
CA PHE A 58 -3.76 -10.82 -6.40
C PHE A 58 -4.48 -10.51 -7.72
N LEU A 59 -5.62 -11.17 -7.97
CA LEU A 59 -6.41 -10.96 -9.18
C LEU A 59 -6.95 -9.52 -9.29
N SER A 60 -7.31 -8.91 -8.17
CA SER A 60 -7.75 -7.52 -8.13
C SER A 60 -6.62 -6.55 -8.51
N HIS A 61 -5.40 -6.80 -8.05
CA HIS A 61 -4.23 -6.03 -8.50
C HIS A 61 -3.91 -6.26 -9.98
N LYS A 62 -4.02 -7.51 -10.48
CA LYS A 62 -3.87 -7.78 -11.93
C LYS A 62 -4.88 -7.00 -12.77
N ALA A 63 -6.12 -6.85 -12.30
CA ALA A 63 -7.12 -6.03 -12.98
C ALA A 63 -6.65 -4.57 -13.09
N CYS A 64 -6.10 -3.99 -12.02
CA CYS A 64 -5.48 -2.66 -12.08
C CYS A 64 -4.27 -2.61 -13.03
N TRP A 65 -3.40 -3.63 -13.03
CA TRP A 65 -2.26 -3.69 -13.95
C TRP A 65 -2.71 -3.74 -15.40
N HIS A 66 -3.80 -4.45 -15.74
CA HIS A 66 -4.38 -4.45 -17.08
C HIS A 66 -4.82 -3.04 -17.48
N ILE A 67 -5.59 -2.36 -16.63
CA ILE A 67 -6.08 -0.99 -16.89
C ILE A 67 -4.90 -0.03 -17.13
N ILE A 68 -3.83 -0.15 -16.35
CA ILE A 68 -2.63 0.70 -16.49
C ILE A 68 -1.85 0.33 -17.75
N ALA A 69 -1.68 -0.96 -18.03
CA ALA A 69 -0.95 -1.49 -19.18
C ALA A 69 -1.57 -1.09 -20.53
N GLU A 70 -2.91 -1.03 -20.59
CA GLU A 70 -3.69 -0.65 -21.77
C GLU A 70 -3.85 0.86 -21.92
N GLY A 71 -3.62 1.63 -20.85
CA GLY A 71 -3.70 3.09 -20.88
C GLY A 71 -2.52 3.79 -21.56
N ASP A 72 -2.70 5.10 -21.76
CA ASP A 72 -1.71 5.96 -22.42
C ASP A 72 -0.74 6.65 -21.44
N GLU A 73 -1.10 6.70 -20.16
CA GLU A 73 -0.25 7.33 -19.14
C GLU A 73 1.00 6.49 -18.82
N ALA A 74 2.11 7.16 -18.55
CA ALA A 74 3.38 6.50 -18.23
C ALA A 74 3.33 5.73 -16.90
N TYR A 75 2.48 6.17 -15.97
CA TYR A 75 2.32 5.63 -14.63
C TYR A 75 0.85 5.58 -14.23
N GLY A 76 0.51 4.62 -13.37
CA GLY A 76 -0.75 4.58 -12.63
C GLY A 76 -0.51 4.29 -11.16
N ALA A 77 -1.40 4.76 -10.29
CA ALA A 77 -1.37 4.50 -8.87
C ALA A 77 -2.50 3.53 -8.48
N VAL A 78 -2.19 2.56 -7.62
CA VAL A 78 -3.14 1.54 -7.15
C VAL A 78 -3.25 1.65 -5.63
N PHE A 79 -4.47 1.57 -5.11
CA PHE A 79 -4.80 1.67 -3.70
C PHE A 79 -5.81 0.60 -3.29
N GLU A 80 -5.65 0.04 -2.09
CA GLU A 80 -6.70 -0.72 -1.40
C GLU A 80 -7.66 0.22 -0.65
N ASP A 81 -8.87 -0.28 -0.38
CA ASP A 81 -9.98 0.46 0.22
C ASP A 81 -9.91 0.63 1.75
N ASP A 82 -8.74 0.48 2.35
CA ASP A 82 -8.45 0.86 3.73
C ASP A 82 -7.28 1.82 3.87
N THR A 83 -6.87 2.50 2.80
CA THR A 83 -5.77 3.43 2.91
C THR A 83 -6.18 4.76 3.55
N VAL A 84 -5.25 5.35 4.30
CA VAL A 84 -5.36 6.70 4.86
C VAL A 84 -4.15 7.53 4.45
N PHE A 85 -4.36 8.80 4.10
CA PHE A 85 -3.30 9.65 3.57
C PHE A 85 -2.68 10.58 4.61
N THR A 86 -1.44 10.97 4.37
CA THR A 86 -0.91 12.22 4.92
C THR A 86 -1.54 13.42 4.18
N PRO A 87 -1.75 14.59 4.83
CA PRO A 87 -2.28 15.77 4.15
C PRO A 87 -1.49 16.22 2.91
N LYS A 88 -0.23 15.82 2.80
CA LYS A 88 0.67 16.18 1.69
C LYS A 88 0.62 15.20 0.50
N ALA A 89 -0.22 14.16 0.54
CA ALA A 89 -0.23 13.14 -0.52
C ALA A 89 -0.80 13.66 -1.86
N GLY A 90 -1.68 14.65 -1.84
CA GLY A 90 -2.35 15.17 -3.05
C GLY A 90 -1.38 15.59 -4.16
N PRO A 91 -0.46 16.53 -3.90
CA PRO A 91 0.53 16.97 -4.90
C PRO A 91 1.38 15.83 -5.48
N LEU A 92 1.74 14.84 -4.66
CA LEU A 92 2.49 13.67 -5.08
C LEU A 92 1.72 12.82 -6.11
N LEU A 93 0.39 12.72 -5.97
CA LEU A 93 -0.45 11.92 -6.85
C LEU A 93 -0.89 12.69 -8.11
N ALA A 94 -0.89 14.02 -8.04
CA ALA A 94 -1.27 14.89 -9.14
C ALA A 94 -0.15 15.09 -10.18
N ASP A 95 1.11 14.89 -9.79
CA ASP A 95 2.29 15.09 -10.64
C ASP A 95 3.13 13.80 -10.74
N VAL A 96 3.63 13.51 -11.94
CA VAL A 96 4.56 12.39 -12.19
C VAL A 96 6.00 12.86 -12.41
N GLY A 97 6.24 14.17 -12.55
CA GLY A 97 7.57 14.74 -12.85
C GLY A 97 8.61 14.52 -11.76
N TRP A 98 8.18 14.16 -10.55
CA TRP A 98 9.06 13.83 -9.43
C TRP A 98 9.54 12.37 -9.44
N ILE A 99 8.89 11.50 -10.22
CA ILE A 99 9.18 10.07 -10.28
C ILE A 99 10.56 9.86 -10.92
N PRO A 100 11.49 9.11 -10.29
CA PRO A 100 12.77 8.77 -10.92
C PRO A 100 12.55 8.09 -12.27
N ALA A 101 13.33 8.49 -13.29
CA ALA A 101 13.15 8.02 -14.65
C ALA A 101 13.28 6.51 -14.82
N ASP A 102 14.06 5.86 -13.96
CA ASP A 102 14.24 4.41 -13.94
C ASP A 102 13.19 3.69 -13.07
N ALA A 103 12.33 4.40 -12.34
CA ALA A 103 11.39 3.78 -11.42
C ALA A 103 10.33 2.93 -12.14
N SER A 104 10.33 1.65 -11.83
CA SER A 104 9.28 0.71 -12.21
C SER A 104 8.11 0.75 -11.26
N ILE A 105 8.40 0.75 -9.95
CA ILE A 105 7.41 0.69 -8.88
C ILE A 105 7.86 1.65 -7.78
N ILE A 106 6.92 2.43 -7.23
CA ILE A 106 7.15 3.24 -6.04
C ILE A 106 6.14 2.84 -4.98
N LYS A 107 6.61 2.28 -3.88
CA LYS A 107 5.78 1.97 -2.71
C LYS A 107 5.42 3.26 -1.98
N LEU A 108 4.12 3.50 -1.81
CA LEU A 108 3.59 4.69 -1.16
C LEU A 108 3.30 4.47 0.33
N GLU A 109 2.99 3.23 0.71
CA GLU A 109 2.55 2.91 2.06
C GLU A 109 3.70 2.57 3.04
N THR A 110 3.35 2.53 4.32
CA THR A 110 4.08 1.78 5.35
C THR A 110 3.15 0.85 6.11
N VAL A 111 3.63 -0.37 6.37
CA VAL A 111 2.99 -1.33 7.29
C VAL A 111 3.67 -1.33 8.68
N PHE A 112 4.45 -0.27 8.96
CA PHE A 112 5.27 -0.10 10.16
C PHE A 112 6.23 -1.27 10.44
N LYS A 113 6.62 -1.97 9.38
CA LYS A 113 7.72 -2.94 9.39
C LYS A 113 8.98 -2.26 8.87
N LYS A 114 10.11 -2.89 9.15
CA LYS A 114 11.39 -2.43 8.64
C LYS A 114 11.50 -2.79 7.16
N ALA A 115 12.07 -1.89 6.38
CA ALA A 115 12.49 -2.09 5.00
C ALA A 115 14.00 -1.86 4.91
N VAL A 116 14.67 -2.53 3.96
CA VAL A 116 16.07 -2.24 3.62
C VAL A 116 16.06 -1.30 2.42
N ILE A 117 16.52 -0.06 2.61
CA ILE A 117 16.50 1.00 1.60
C ILE A 117 17.89 1.59 1.39
N ALA A 118 18.10 2.33 0.29
CA ALA A 118 19.28 3.15 0.10
C ALA A 118 19.48 4.12 1.28
N MET A 119 20.73 4.26 1.72
CA MET A 119 21.09 5.10 2.87
C MET A 119 20.91 6.59 2.59
N MET A 120 21.05 6.99 1.33
CA MET A 120 20.90 8.36 0.85
C MET A 120 19.65 8.49 -0.03
N PRO A 121 18.49 8.91 0.54
CA PRO A 121 17.31 9.21 -0.24
C PRO A 121 17.51 10.45 -1.13
N SER A 122 16.86 10.48 -2.29
CA SER A 122 16.78 11.66 -3.14
C SER A 122 15.53 12.48 -2.80
N HIS A 123 15.65 13.80 -2.69
CA HIS A 123 14.50 14.67 -2.47
C HIS A 123 13.66 14.80 -3.75
N VAL A 124 12.34 14.70 -3.63
CA VAL A 124 11.41 14.69 -4.77
C VAL A 124 10.32 15.76 -4.66
N GLY A 125 10.52 16.75 -3.79
CA GLY A 125 9.53 17.80 -3.52
C GLY A 125 8.44 17.37 -2.55
N PHE A 126 7.48 18.27 -2.29
CA PHE A 126 6.29 18.01 -1.48
C PHE A 126 6.54 17.46 -0.06
N SER A 127 7.74 17.71 0.50
CA SER A 127 8.22 17.13 1.76
C SER A 127 8.48 15.61 1.74
N PHE A 128 8.69 15.04 0.57
CA PHE A 128 9.03 13.63 0.39
C PHE A 128 10.43 13.44 -0.20
N SER A 129 10.95 12.25 0.03
CA SER A 129 12.13 11.70 -0.60
C SER A 129 11.83 10.29 -1.10
N VAL A 130 12.62 9.82 -2.06
CA VAL A 130 12.60 8.43 -2.52
C VAL A 130 13.92 7.75 -2.21
N ALA A 131 13.86 6.48 -1.82
CA ALA A 131 15.05 5.65 -1.64
C ALA A 131 14.83 4.30 -2.33
N ARG A 132 15.87 3.79 -3.00
CA ARG A 132 15.83 2.47 -3.65
C ARG A 132 15.51 1.41 -2.60
N LEU A 133 14.57 0.52 -2.91
CA LEU A 133 14.23 -0.62 -2.04
C LEU A 133 15.13 -1.81 -2.38
N TYR A 134 15.85 -2.33 -1.39
CA TYR A 134 16.79 -3.45 -1.53
C TYR A 134 16.40 -4.71 -0.76
N GLY A 135 15.31 -4.67 -0.01
CA GLY A 135 14.78 -5.83 0.70
C GLY A 135 13.27 -5.77 0.78
N LEU A 136 12.66 -6.95 0.97
CA LEU A 136 11.22 -7.13 1.05
C LEU A 136 10.56 -6.11 1.99
N HIS A 137 9.53 -5.42 1.50
CA HIS A 137 8.64 -4.61 2.32
C HIS A 137 7.18 -4.97 2.04
N LEU A 138 6.60 -5.76 2.97
CA LEU A 138 5.25 -6.32 2.87
C LEU A 138 4.14 -5.27 2.75
N GLY A 139 2.97 -5.71 2.27
CA GLY A 139 1.79 -4.89 1.99
C GLY A 139 1.74 -4.43 0.53
N ALA A 140 0.53 -4.29 -0.02
CA ALA A 140 0.29 -3.70 -1.33
C ALA A 140 -0.81 -2.64 -1.29
N GLY A 141 -1.07 -2.08 -0.11
CA GLY A 141 -2.17 -1.15 0.11
C GLY A 141 -2.06 0.11 -0.74
N ALA A 142 -0.85 0.56 -1.10
CA ALA A 142 -0.68 1.61 -2.09
C ALA A 142 0.69 1.63 -2.78
N TYR A 143 0.68 1.81 -4.10
CA TYR A 143 1.88 2.00 -4.91
C TYR A 143 1.60 2.69 -6.25
N ILE A 144 2.65 3.24 -6.83
CA ILE A 144 2.71 3.68 -8.23
C ILE A 144 3.45 2.62 -9.02
N ILE A 145 2.99 2.33 -10.23
CA ILE A 145 3.63 1.40 -11.16
C ILE A 145 3.71 2.01 -12.55
N SER A 146 4.83 1.82 -13.23
CA SER A 146 4.99 2.23 -14.62
C SER A 146 4.15 1.34 -15.54
N ARG A 147 3.70 1.89 -16.67
CA ARG A 147 2.98 1.12 -17.69
C ARG A 147 3.76 -0.10 -18.15
N LYS A 148 5.08 0.03 -18.28
CA LYS A 148 5.96 -1.07 -18.67
C LYS A 148 5.96 -2.17 -17.60
N ALA A 149 6.20 -1.81 -16.34
CA ALA A 149 6.22 -2.76 -15.24
C ALA A 149 4.87 -3.48 -15.06
N ALA A 150 3.75 -2.79 -15.27
CA ALA A 150 2.43 -3.40 -15.28
C ALA A 150 2.30 -4.50 -16.35
N ARG A 151 2.78 -4.26 -17.57
CA ARG A 151 2.81 -5.25 -18.66
C ARG A 151 3.72 -6.43 -18.33
N ASP A 152 4.92 -6.16 -17.83
CA ASP A 152 5.90 -7.18 -17.49
C ASP A 152 5.37 -8.10 -16.37
N LEU A 153 4.74 -7.52 -15.33
CA LEU A 153 4.11 -8.29 -14.26
C LEU A 153 2.95 -9.15 -14.76
N LEU A 154 2.11 -8.66 -15.67
CA LEU A 154 1.03 -9.46 -16.25
C LEU A 154 1.56 -10.69 -16.99
N GLN A 155 2.65 -10.54 -17.74
CA GLN A 155 3.31 -11.65 -18.44
C GLN A 155 3.99 -12.62 -17.46
N ALA A 156 4.71 -12.11 -16.47
CA ALA A 156 5.46 -12.91 -15.51
C ALA A 156 4.57 -13.66 -14.51
N THR A 157 3.30 -13.25 -14.36
CA THR A 157 2.36 -13.80 -13.37
C THR A 157 1.18 -14.53 -14.00
N GLY A 158 1.39 -15.12 -15.19
CA GLY A 158 0.43 -16.05 -15.81
C GLY A 158 -0.02 -17.13 -14.82
N ASP A 159 0.97 -17.79 -14.20
CA ASP A 159 0.81 -18.63 -13.01
C ASP A 159 1.43 -17.94 -11.80
N PHE A 160 0.74 -17.94 -10.65
CA PHE A 160 1.25 -17.29 -9.43
C PHE A 160 1.00 -18.13 -8.18
N ASN A 161 2.04 -18.25 -7.35
CA ASN A 161 2.03 -18.99 -6.08
C ASN A 161 2.65 -18.20 -4.93
N ILE A 162 2.88 -16.91 -5.15
CA ILE A 162 3.50 -15.97 -4.22
C ILE A 162 2.50 -14.82 -4.01
N PRO A 163 2.32 -14.31 -2.78
CA PRO A 163 1.44 -13.17 -2.55
C PRO A 163 1.85 -11.94 -3.37
N VAL A 164 0.87 -11.09 -3.69
CA VAL A 164 1.08 -9.94 -4.59
C VAL A 164 2.09 -8.92 -4.06
N ASP A 165 2.12 -8.69 -2.75
CA ASP A 165 3.05 -7.77 -2.11
C ASP A 165 4.51 -8.24 -2.20
N HIS A 166 4.74 -9.56 -2.15
CA HIS A 166 6.03 -10.15 -2.44
C HIS A 166 6.42 -9.95 -3.90
N VAL A 167 5.50 -10.20 -4.85
CA VAL A 167 5.77 -9.97 -6.29
C VAL A 167 6.12 -8.50 -6.57
N LEU A 168 5.46 -7.56 -5.90
CA LEU A 168 5.69 -6.12 -6.09
C LEU A 168 6.94 -5.60 -5.37
N PHE A 169 7.24 -6.09 -4.16
CA PHE A 169 8.18 -5.43 -3.25
C PHE A 169 9.30 -6.32 -2.72
N ASP A 170 9.48 -7.52 -3.29
CA ASP A 170 10.68 -8.32 -3.08
C ASP A 170 11.67 -8.15 -4.24
N PRO A 171 12.66 -7.24 -4.14
CA PRO A 171 13.64 -7.01 -5.20
C PRO A 171 14.57 -8.21 -5.46
N THR A 172 14.44 -9.30 -4.69
CA THR A 172 15.21 -10.54 -4.90
C THR A 172 14.48 -11.60 -5.72
N LEU A 173 13.17 -11.42 -5.99
CA LEU A 173 12.41 -12.33 -6.82
C LEU A 173 12.70 -12.09 -8.31
N ALA A 174 12.72 -13.17 -9.10
CA ALA A 174 12.94 -13.09 -10.54
C ALA A 174 11.85 -12.28 -11.27
N THR A 175 10.62 -12.30 -10.75
CA THR A 175 9.50 -11.46 -11.23
C THR A 175 9.74 -9.96 -11.03
N SER A 176 10.72 -9.60 -10.21
CA SER A 176 11.03 -8.23 -9.80
C SER A 176 12.49 -7.87 -10.09
N SER A 177 13.31 -8.80 -10.59
CA SER A 177 14.77 -8.66 -10.65
C SER A 177 15.23 -7.69 -11.75
N SER A 178 14.36 -7.37 -12.70
CA SER A 178 14.53 -6.27 -13.68
C SER A 178 13.93 -4.95 -13.20
N GLU A 179 13.12 -4.95 -12.13
CA GLU A 179 12.29 -3.81 -11.75
C GLU A 179 12.99 -2.90 -10.75
N THR A 180 12.91 -1.60 -11.04
CA THR A 180 13.43 -0.59 -10.15
C THR A 180 12.38 -0.09 -9.18
N ILE A 181 12.35 -0.75 -8.02
CA ILE A 181 11.49 -0.45 -6.88
C ILE A 181 12.11 0.64 -5.98
N TYR A 182 11.30 1.66 -5.69
CA TYR A 182 11.56 2.72 -4.72
C TYR A 182 10.56 2.67 -3.57
N GLN A 183 10.97 3.20 -2.43
CA GLN A 183 10.11 3.49 -1.28
C GLN A 183 10.08 5.01 -1.07
N ILE A 184 8.89 5.58 -0.87
CA ILE A 184 8.76 6.98 -0.48
C ILE A 184 8.95 7.16 1.04
N LEU A 185 9.56 8.28 1.43
CA LEU A 185 9.85 8.66 2.81
C LEU A 185 9.50 10.14 3.06
N PRO A 186 8.69 10.47 4.10
CA PRO A 186 7.81 9.54 4.82
C PRO A 186 6.84 8.82 3.88
N ALA A 187 6.21 7.74 4.34
CA ALA A 187 5.13 7.11 3.60
C ALA A 187 4.01 8.13 3.34
N ALA A 188 3.41 8.07 2.15
CA ALA A 188 2.28 8.91 1.77
C ALA A 188 0.97 8.40 2.37
N CYS A 189 0.88 7.11 2.66
CA CYS A 189 -0.28 6.49 3.28
C CYS A 189 0.10 5.32 4.20
N ALA A 190 -0.90 4.82 4.92
CA ALA A 190 -0.87 3.56 5.65
C ALA A 190 -2.25 2.90 5.55
N GLN A 191 -2.35 1.62 5.90
CA GLN A 191 -3.66 0.96 6.03
C GLN A 191 -4.29 1.30 7.39
N GLY A 192 -5.60 1.56 7.39
CA GLY A 192 -6.40 1.95 8.55
C GLY A 192 -6.28 0.98 9.71
N LEU A 193 -6.14 -0.33 9.42
CA LEU A 193 -5.88 -1.38 10.41
C LEU A 193 -4.68 -1.09 11.33
N PHE A 194 -3.68 -0.34 10.87
CA PHE A 194 -2.50 0.01 11.67
C PHE A 194 -2.68 1.27 12.51
N LEU A 195 -3.77 2.01 12.32
CA LEU A 195 -4.18 3.13 13.14
C LEU A 195 -5.14 2.62 14.22
N LYS A 196 -4.87 2.90 15.50
CA LYS A 196 -5.85 2.67 16.56
C LYS A 196 -6.76 3.90 16.68
N ASP A 197 -7.43 4.24 15.59
CA ASP A 197 -8.46 5.27 15.61
C ASP A 197 -9.82 4.56 15.64
N LYS A 198 -10.65 4.87 16.65
CA LYS A 198 -11.99 4.29 16.75
C LYS A 198 -12.92 4.77 15.63
N SER A 199 -12.60 5.90 15.00
CA SER A 199 -13.34 6.42 13.85
C SER A 199 -13.03 5.69 12.53
N ILE A 200 -11.90 4.97 12.48
CA ILE A 200 -11.42 4.20 11.31
C ILE A 200 -11.26 2.74 11.73
N GLU A 201 -12.32 2.12 12.26
CA GLU A 201 -12.33 0.70 12.57
C GLU A 201 -12.53 -0.14 11.30
N LEU A 202 -11.54 -0.10 10.41
CA LEU A 202 -11.49 -0.92 9.21
C LEU A 202 -10.83 -2.27 9.57
N ALA A 203 -11.65 -3.20 10.06
CA ALA A 203 -11.20 -4.55 10.35
C ALA A 203 -10.68 -5.24 9.07
N SER A 204 -9.59 -6.00 9.20
CA SER A 204 -9.01 -6.78 8.11
C SER A 204 -10.05 -7.77 7.56
N GLN A 205 -10.55 -7.52 6.35
CA GLN A 205 -11.46 -8.44 5.65
C GLN A 205 -10.79 -9.77 5.25
N ILE A 206 -9.49 -9.89 5.51
CA ILE A 206 -8.64 -11.04 5.19
C ILE A 206 -8.51 -12.02 6.38
N GLU A 207 -8.86 -11.63 7.61
CA GLU A 207 -8.51 -12.44 8.80
C GLU A 207 -9.28 -13.75 8.96
N GLN A 208 -10.50 -13.86 8.41
CA GLN A 208 -11.35 -15.04 8.62
C GLN A 208 -10.82 -16.31 7.91
N ASP A 209 -10.10 -16.17 6.79
CA ASP A 209 -9.55 -17.30 6.01
C ASP A 209 -8.09 -17.68 6.34
N ARG A 210 -7.43 -16.89 7.18
CA ARG A 210 -5.98 -17.04 7.43
C ARG A 210 -5.62 -18.33 8.16
N SER A 211 -6.52 -18.91 8.96
CA SER A 211 -6.21 -20.01 9.88
C SER A 211 -5.57 -21.25 9.24
N PRO A 212 -6.18 -21.95 8.26
CA PRO A 212 -5.61 -23.17 7.69
C PRO A 212 -4.39 -22.92 6.78
N TYR A 213 -4.40 -21.86 5.96
CA TYR A 213 -3.30 -21.52 5.05
C TYR A 213 -2.06 -21.01 5.80
N GLN A 214 -2.23 -20.19 6.85
CA GLN A 214 -1.12 -19.80 7.72
C GLN A 214 -0.56 -21.02 8.46
N MET A 215 -1.40 -21.93 8.95
CA MET A 215 -0.93 -23.14 9.63
C MET A 215 -0.08 -24.00 8.70
N LYS A 216 -0.51 -24.23 7.44
CA LYS A 216 0.28 -24.94 6.42
C LYS A 216 1.62 -24.25 6.14
N ARG A 217 1.61 -22.93 5.98
CA ARG A 217 2.84 -22.14 5.76
C ARG A 217 3.78 -22.13 6.97
N ASN A 218 3.22 -22.15 8.18
CA ASN A 218 3.95 -22.21 9.44
C ASN A 218 4.53 -23.60 9.70
N LEU A 219 3.83 -24.67 9.32
CA LEU A 219 4.33 -26.05 9.36
C LEU A 219 5.57 -26.23 8.47
N LEU A 220 5.56 -25.65 7.26
CA LEU A 220 6.73 -25.60 6.38
C LEU A 220 7.90 -24.79 6.97
N LYS A 221 7.62 -23.79 7.82
CA LYS A 221 8.64 -22.92 8.44
C LYS A 221 9.16 -23.39 9.80
N LYS A 222 8.54 -24.39 10.43
CA LYS A 222 8.83 -24.76 11.83
C LYS A 222 10.09 -25.64 11.94
N ARG A 223 11.26 -25.01 12.09
CA ARG A 223 12.44 -25.60 12.75
C ARG A 223 12.43 -25.21 14.23
N ARG A 224 12.55 -26.17 15.15
CA ARG A 224 12.72 -25.92 16.60
C ARG A 224 13.99 -25.07 16.82
N LYS A 225 13.86 -23.93 17.52
CA LYS A 225 14.99 -23.05 17.86
C LYS A 225 15.58 -23.49 19.19
N THR A 226 16.88 -23.81 19.22
CA THR A 226 17.69 -24.03 20.43
C THR A 226 18.47 -22.74 20.79
N PRO A 227 19.01 -22.60 22.01
CA PRO A 227 19.77 -21.40 22.41
C PRO A 227 20.93 -21.05 21.46
N LEU A 228 21.66 -22.06 20.97
CA LEU A 228 22.70 -21.92 19.94
C LEU A 228 22.17 -21.35 18.62
N THR A 229 20.97 -21.76 18.20
CA THR A 229 20.35 -21.19 16.99
C THR A 229 19.95 -19.73 17.18
N THR A 230 19.63 -19.28 18.40
CA THR A 230 19.34 -17.88 18.71
C THR A 230 20.59 -17.03 18.56
N VAL A 231 21.71 -17.42 19.19
CA VAL A 231 23.00 -16.71 19.06
C VAL A 231 23.45 -16.63 17.60
N LYS A 232 23.39 -17.74 16.86
CA LYS A 232 23.71 -17.76 15.43
C LYS A 232 22.80 -16.84 14.59
N THR A 233 21.52 -16.75 14.95
CA THR A 233 20.56 -15.86 14.26
C THR A 233 20.88 -14.40 14.51
N GLU A 234 21.22 -14.03 15.75
CA GLU A 234 21.62 -12.66 16.09
C GLU A 234 22.96 -12.28 15.46
N ALA A 235 23.97 -13.17 15.49
CA ALA A 235 25.24 -12.93 14.81
C ALA A 235 25.05 -12.74 13.29
N ARG A 236 24.21 -13.55 12.65
CA ARG A 236 23.83 -13.38 11.25
C ARG A 236 23.13 -12.04 11.02
N ARG A 237 22.25 -11.61 11.92
CA ARG A 237 21.55 -10.32 11.81
C ARG A 237 22.54 -9.16 11.84
N VAL A 238 23.48 -9.16 12.79
CA VAL A 238 24.52 -8.13 12.89
C VAL A 238 25.40 -8.13 11.64
N GLY A 239 25.84 -9.31 11.18
CA GLY A 239 26.59 -9.43 9.93
C GLY A 239 25.85 -8.89 8.71
N LEU A 240 24.54 -9.15 8.59
CA LEU A 240 23.70 -8.59 7.52
C LEU A 240 23.56 -7.05 7.64
N GLN A 241 23.48 -6.52 8.86
CA GLN A 241 23.43 -5.07 9.07
C GLN A 241 24.74 -4.39 8.67
N ILE A 242 25.89 -4.97 9.04
CA ILE A 242 27.21 -4.50 8.60
C ILE A 242 27.32 -4.56 7.08
N ALA A 243 26.96 -5.69 6.47
CA ALA A 243 26.97 -5.85 5.02
C ALA A 243 26.07 -4.83 4.30
N ASN A 244 24.91 -4.50 4.89
CA ASN A 244 24.04 -3.44 4.38
C ASN A 244 24.71 -2.07 4.44
N ILE A 245 25.34 -1.72 5.56
CA ILE A 245 26.08 -0.45 5.71
C ILE A 245 27.20 -0.35 4.68
N CYS A 246 28.01 -1.41 4.51
CA CYS A 246 29.06 -1.46 3.49
C CYS A 246 28.52 -1.31 2.06
N ARG A 247 27.24 -1.64 1.84
CA ARG A 247 26.53 -1.47 0.56
C ARG A 247 25.71 -0.18 0.48
N LEU A 248 25.91 0.75 1.41
CA LEU A 248 25.15 2.00 1.54
C LEU A 248 23.63 1.78 1.63
N ARG A 249 23.24 0.76 2.41
CA ARG A 249 21.85 0.39 2.70
C ARG A 249 21.60 0.51 4.18
N LEU A 250 20.38 0.90 4.55
CA LEU A 250 19.95 0.95 5.94
C LEU A 250 18.64 0.20 6.11
N GLU A 251 18.48 -0.42 7.27
CA GLU A 251 17.25 -1.07 7.68
C GLU A 251 16.45 -0.11 8.58
N LYS A 252 15.24 0.30 8.17
CA LYS A 252 14.45 1.30 8.91
C LYS A 252 12.96 1.09 8.73
N THR A 253 12.19 1.44 9.77
CA THR A 253 10.74 1.60 9.68
C THR A 253 10.41 2.91 8.98
N ILE A 254 9.64 2.82 7.90
CA ILE A 254 9.24 4.00 7.13
C ILE A 254 8.26 4.82 7.97
N PRO A 255 8.55 6.11 8.24
CA PRO A 255 7.70 6.95 9.06
C PRO A 255 6.42 7.33 8.31
N PHE A 256 5.32 7.48 9.04
CA PHE A 256 4.05 8.00 8.53
C PHE A 256 3.54 9.08 9.47
N HIS A 257 2.94 10.12 8.90
CA HIS A 257 2.34 11.21 9.66
C HIS A 257 0.86 11.29 9.33
N HIS A 258 0.04 11.38 10.36
CA HIS A 258 -1.41 11.48 10.26
C HIS A 258 -1.86 12.61 11.18
N HIS A 259 -2.66 13.54 10.65
CA HIS A 259 -3.07 14.77 11.35
C HIS A 259 -1.92 15.56 12.02
N GLY A 260 -0.76 15.64 11.35
CA GLY A 260 0.40 16.38 11.87
C GLY A 260 1.21 15.63 12.94
N ALA A 261 0.74 14.49 13.42
CA ALA A 261 1.45 13.65 14.38
C ALA A 261 2.13 12.46 13.69
N ARG A 262 3.33 12.09 14.16
CA ARG A 262 4.01 10.89 13.70
C ARG A 262 3.35 9.65 14.30
N VAL A 263 2.82 8.78 13.45
CA VAL A 263 2.19 7.53 13.88
C VAL A 263 3.27 6.51 14.22
N ARG A 264 3.12 5.86 15.37
CA ARG A 264 3.83 4.63 15.73
C ARG A 264 2.84 3.48 15.76
N ARG A 265 3.30 2.28 15.43
CA ARG A 265 2.48 1.06 15.46
C ARG A 265 1.78 0.93 16.81
N GLY A 266 0.44 0.98 16.82
CA GLY A 266 -0.37 0.84 18.02
C GLY A 266 -0.56 2.11 18.87
N MET A 267 -0.23 3.31 18.38
CA MET A 267 -0.67 4.58 18.97
C MET A 267 -2.14 4.85 18.68
N MET A 268 -2.90 5.30 19.68
CA MET A 268 -4.19 5.97 19.47
C MET A 268 -3.94 7.27 18.69
N VAL A 269 -4.66 7.46 17.59
CA VAL A 269 -4.82 8.78 16.99
C VAL A 269 -5.86 9.47 17.86
N MET A 270 -5.49 10.59 18.50
CA MET A 270 -6.41 11.35 19.34
C MET A 270 -7.40 12.08 18.43
N GLU A 271 -8.70 11.84 18.62
CA GLU A 271 -9.76 12.65 18.02
C GLU A 271 -9.63 14.10 18.50
N TYR A 272 -9.75 15.05 17.57
CA TYR A 272 -10.09 16.44 17.87
C TYR A 272 -11.42 16.78 17.21
N PRO A 273 -12.22 17.66 17.85
CA PRO A 273 -13.63 17.82 17.51
C PRO A 273 -13.78 18.40 16.10
N HIS A 274 -14.80 17.91 15.41
CA HIS A 274 -15.26 18.41 14.12
C HIS A 274 -15.21 19.94 14.07
N HIS A 275 -14.51 20.50 13.07
CA HIS A 275 -14.66 21.91 12.75
C HIS A 275 -16.13 22.19 12.42
N PRO A 276 -16.68 23.33 12.90
CA PRO A 276 -18.08 23.65 12.68
C PRO A 276 -18.33 23.84 11.18
N ALA A 277 -19.51 23.38 10.73
CA ALA A 277 -20.00 23.60 9.39
C ALA A 277 -19.93 25.09 9.01
N PRO A 278 -19.67 25.44 7.73
CA PRO A 278 -19.70 26.83 7.30
C PRO A 278 -21.10 27.42 7.58
N PRO A 279 -21.18 28.70 7.97
CA PRO A 279 -22.47 29.34 8.23
C PRO A 279 -23.30 29.36 6.96
N ASN A 280 -24.53 28.87 7.06
CA ASN A 280 -25.55 28.96 6.02
C ASN A 280 -25.71 30.43 5.60
N ALA A 281 -25.30 30.77 4.38
CA ALA A 281 -25.68 32.00 3.72
C ALA A 281 -27.16 31.89 3.27
N ASN A 282 -28.08 32.00 4.21
CA ASN A 282 -29.45 32.42 3.92
C ASN A 282 -29.43 33.93 3.69
N THR A 283 -29.16 34.35 2.45
CA THR A 283 -29.56 35.69 2.01
C THR A 283 -31.03 35.66 1.66
N ASN A 284 -31.85 36.15 2.59
CA ASN A 284 -33.21 36.60 2.32
C ASN A 284 -33.18 37.58 1.14
N LEU A 285 -33.85 37.24 0.05
CA LEU A 285 -34.31 38.24 -0.92
C LEU A 285 -35.67 38.72 -0.43
N ASP A 286 -35.65 39.91 0.17
CA ASP A 286 -36.84 40.70 0.45
C ASP A 286 -37.54 41.05 -0.87
N VAL A 287 -38.77 40.57 -1.02
CA VAL A 287 -39.73 41.07 -2.01
C VAL A 287 -40.64 42.05 -1.29
N PRO A 288 -40.64 43.36 -1.62
CA PRO A 288 -41.66 44.27 -1.11
C PRO A 288 -42.88 44.25 -2.05
N SER A 289 -44.03 43.85 -1.52
CA SER A 289 -45.33 44.14 -2.12
C SER A 289 -45.79 45.55 -1.76
N ASN A 290 -46.05 46.41 -2.75
CA ASN A 290 -47.23 47.30 -2.81
C ASN A 290 -47.16 48.28 -3.99
N ARG A 291 -47.83 47.95 -5.09
CA ARG A 291 -48.93 48.69 -5.75
C ARG A 291 -49.19 48.14 -7.14
#